data_AF-A0A530YNY3-F1
#
_entry.id   AF-A0A530YNY3-F1
#
_cell.length_a   1.000
_cell.length_b   1.000
_cell.length_c   1.000
_cell.angle_alpha   90.00
_cell.angle_beta   90.00
_cell.angle_gamma   90.00
#
_symmetry.space_group_name_H-M   'P 1'
#
loop_
_entity.id
_entity.type
_entity.pdbx_description
1 polymer ?
#
loop_
_entity_poly.entity_id
_entity_poly.type
_entity_poly.pdbx_seq_one_letter_code
_entity_poly.pdbx_strand_id
1 'polypeptide(L)'
;MDAAAEPSAWSGQARVIDGDTISIRQQRIRIAAIDACELDQTGLKGGQTWRCGVIARSYLRKMIDGQHVRCDIIDQDRYRRLVGQCFIGDTDVGLAM
;
A
#
# COMPACT_ATOMS: atom_id res chain seq x y z
N MET A 1 -13.02 -31.11 2.43
CA MET A 1 -13.20 -29.69 2.04
C MET A 1 -12.20 -28.91 2.85
N ASP A 2 -10.93 -28.91 2.43
CA ASP A 2 -9.88 -28.18 3.11
C ASP A 2 -10.01 -26.70 2.78
N ALA A 3 -10.58 -25.94 3.70
CA ALA A 3 -10.38 -24.50 3.74
C ALA A 3 -8.92 -24.29 4.14
N ALA A 4 -8.05 -24.05 3.16
CA ALA A 4 -6.72 -23.52 3.44
C ALA A 4 -6.91 -22.22 4.22
N ALA A 5 -6.37 -22.15 5.43
CA ALA A 5 -6.34 -20.91 6.18
C ALA A 5 -5.61 -19.87 5.32
N GLU A 6 -6.33 -18.82 4.90
CA GLU A 6 -5.74 -17.68 4.20
C GLU A 6 -4.57 -17.17 5.04
N PRO A 7 -3.39 -16.89 4.46
CA PRO A 7 -2.27 -16.38 5.22
C PRO A 7 -2.69 -15.10 5.95
N SER A 8 -2.64 -15.13 7.28
CA SER A 8 -2.92 -13.94 8.10
C SER A 8 -1.86 -12.87 7.94
N ALA A 9 -0.74 -13.17 7.27
CA ALA A 9 0.32 -12.23 6.94
C ALA A 9 1.00 -12.57 5.61
N TRP A 10 1.44 -11.52 4.90
CA TRP A 10 2.29 -11.58 3.72
C TRP A 10 3.59 -10.84 3.97
N SER A 11 4.72 -11.41 3.52
CA SER A 11 6.01 -10.73 3.67
C SER A 11 6.97 -10.99 2.52
N GLY A 12 7.87 -10.03 2.31
CA GLY A 12 8.89 -10.10 1.28
C GLY A 12 9.24 -8.73 0.74
N GLN A 13 9.96 -8.73 -0.39
CA GLN A 13 10.34 -7.48 -1.04
C GLN A 13 9.09 -6.79 -1.63
N ALA A 14 8.85 -5.56 -1.18
CA ALA A 14 7.75 -4.75 -1.68
C ALA A 14 8.13 -4.06 -2.99
N ARG A 15 7.18 -4.03 -3.92
CA ARG A 15 7.17 -3.14 -5.09
C ARG A 15 5.98 -2.22 -4.98
N VAL A 16 6.19 -0.91 -5.01
CA VAL A 16 5.08 0.05 -4.94
C VAL A 16 4.38 0.16 -6.29
N ILE A 17 3.05 0.06 -6.27
CA ILE A 17 2.19 0.16 -7.45
C ILE A 17 1.69 1.61 -7.60
N ASP A 18 1.00 2.12 -6.58
CA ASP A 18 0.42 3.47 -6.51
C ASP A 18 0.58 4.07 -5.09
N GLY A 19 -0.31 4.98 -4.67
CA GLY A 19 -0.19 5.73 -3.42
C GLY A 19 -0.54 4.94 -2.15
N ASP A 20 -1.24 3.81 -2.27
CA ASP A 20 -1.62 2.96 -1.14
C ASP A 20 -1.45 1.45 -1.40
N THR A 21 -1.05 1.06 -2.61
CA THR A 21 -0.96 -0.34 -3.02
C THR A 21 0.47 -0.78 -3.28
N ILE A 22 0.83 -1.95 -2.74
CA ILE A 22 2.10 -2.63 -2.98
C ILE A 22 1.89 -4.02 -3.57
N SER A 23 2.96 -4.58 -4.13
CA SER A 23 3.05 -5.98 -4.48
C SER A 23 4.18 -6.68 -3.73
N ILE A 24 3.85 -7.83 -3.13
CA ILE A 24 4.80 -8.74 -2.49
C ILE A 24 4.60 -10.11 -3.14
N ARG A 25 5.63 -10.66 -3.78
CA ARG A 25 5.55 -11.98 -4.47
C ARG A 25 4.37 -12.08 -5.45
N GLN A 26 4.11 -11.02 -6.23
CA GLN A 26 2.98 -10.90 -7.17
C GLN A 26 1.59 -10.75 -6.52
N GLN A 27 1.47 -10.90 -5.20
CA GLN A 27 0.25 -10.57 -4.48
C GLN A 27 0.14 -9.05 -4.34
N ARG A 28 -1.02 -8.47 -4.70
CA ARG A 28 -1.31 -7.05 -4.44
C ARG A 28 -1.95 -6.89 -3.07
N ILE A 29 -1.47 -5.92 -2.32
CA ILE A 29 -1.93 -5.60 -0.97
C ILE A 29 -2.14 -4.10 -0.89
N ARG A 30 -3.35 -3.70 -0.49
CA ARG A 30 -3.66 -2.32 -0.12
C ARG A 30 -3.25 -2.10 1.33
N ILE A 31 -2.47 -1.06 1.58
CA ILE A 31 -2.01 -0.72 2.92
C ILE A 31 -3.18 -0.05 3.65
N ALA A 32 -3.51 -0.57 4.82
CA ALA A 32 -4.52 0.03 5.69
C ALA A 32 -4.08 1.42 6.17
N ALA A 33 -5.04 2.25 6.59
CA ALA A 33 -4.82 3.60 7.10
C ALA A 33 -4.23 4.64 6.13
N ILE A 34 -4.05 4.32 4.85
CA ILE A 34 -3.69 5.28 3.80
C ILE A 34 -4.94 5.67 3.00
N ASP A 35 -5.25 6.96 2.96
CA ASP A 35 -6.21 7.55 2.01
C ASP A 35 -5.44 8.30 0.92
N ALA A 36 -4.95 7.54 -0.07
CA ALA A 36 -4.22 8.10 -1.19
C ALA A 36 -5.17 8.57 -2.29
N CYS A 37 -4.88 9.72 -2.87
CA CYS A 37 -5.50 10.14 -4.12
C CYS A 37 -5.29 9.09 -5.22
N GLU A 38 -6.28 8.98 -6.11
CA GLU A 38 -6.13 8.24 -7.37
C GLU A 38 -4.96 8.82 -8.18
N LEU A 39 -4.26 7.95 -8.93
CA LEU A 39 -2.99 8.30 -9.58
C LEU A 39 -3.10 9.48 -10.56
N ASP A 40 -4.23 9.59 -11.25
CA ASP A 40 -4.57 10.62 -12.22
C ASP A 40 -5.33 11.81 -11.62
N GLN A 41 -5.69 11.74 -10.33
CA GLN A 41 -6.37 12.83 -9.64
C GLN A 41 -5.47 14.06 -9.58
N THR A 42 -6.05 15.19 -9.97
CA THR A 42 -5.42 16.50 -9.90
C THR A 42 -6.22 17.42 -8.99
N GLY A 43 -5.51 18.19 -8.17
CA GLY A 43 -6.07 19.28 -7.38
C GLY A 43 -5.34 20.58 -7.67
N LEU A 44 -5.69 21.64 -6.94
CA LEU A 44 -4.96 22.91 -6.97
C LEU A 44 -4.34 23.15 -5.60
N LYS A 45 -3.04 23.45 -5.57
CA LYS A 45 -2.32 23.85 -4.36
C LYS A 45 -1.56 25.14 -4.66
N GLY A 46 -1.94 26.23 -3.99
CA GLY A 46 -1.32 27.55 -4.22
C GLY A 46 -1.47 28.06 -5.66
N GLY A 47 -2.57 27.74 -6.34
CA GLY A 47 -2.83 28.14 -7.74
C GLY A 47 -2.11 27.29 -8.80
N GLN A 48 -1.37 26.26 -8.40
CA GLN A 48 -0.71 25.32 -9.31
C GLN A 48 -1.37 23.95 -9.28
N THR A 49 -1.36 23.25 -10.42
CA THR A 49 -1.83 21.87 -10.53
C THR A 49 -1.02 20.95 -9.61
N TRP A 50 -1.72 20.29 -8.69
CA TRP A 50 -1.16 19.37 -7.72
C TRP A 50 -1.59 17.93 -8.06
N ARG A 51 -0.65 17.12 -8.53
CA ARG A 51 -0.90 15.70 -8.89
C ARG A 51 -0.77 14.81 -7.66
N CYS A 52 -1.77 14.86 -6.77
CA CYS A 52 -1.65 14.23 -5.45
C CYS A 52 -1.33 12.73 -5.50
N GLY A 53 -1.93 11.96 -6.42
CA GLY A 53 -1.64 10.53 -6.56
C GLY A 53 -0.19 10.24 -6.98
N VAL A 54 0.38 11.05 -7.87
CA VAL A 54 1.80 10.93 -8.27
C VAL A 54 2.73 11.20 -7.10
N ILE A 55 2.38 12.18 -6.27
CA ILE A 55 3.18 12.58 -5.11
C ILE A 55 3.09 11.54 -4.01
N ALA A 56 1.88 11.05 -3.69
CA ALA A 56 1.65 9.96 -2.74
C ALA A 56 2.45 8.70 -3.14
N ARG A 57 2.33 8.26 -4.40
CA ARG A 57 3.13 7.15 -4.94
C ARG A 57 4.62 7.39 -4.80
N SER A 58 5.10 8.60 -5.09
CA SER A 58 6.52 8.94 -5.01
C SER A 58 7.04 8.91 -3.57
N TYR A 59 6.23 9.35 -2.60
CA TYR A 59 6.56 9.29 -1.19
C TYR A 59 6.61 7.84 -0.69
N LEU A 60 5.58 7.05 -0.98
CA LEU A 60 5.55 5.61 -0.65
C LEU A 60 6.75 4.88 -1.27
N ARG A 61 7.10 5.17 -2.52
CA ARG A 61 8.27 4.60 -3.19
C ARG A 61 9.58 4.89 -2.46
N LYS A 62 9.81 6.14 -2.06
CA LYS A 62 10.99 6.51 -1.29
C LYS A 62 11.03 5.78 0.05
N MET A 63 9.85 5.56 0.64
CA MET A 63 9.75 4.92 1.94
C MET A 63 10.00 3.42 1.87
N ILE A 64 9.45 2.68 0.90
CA ILE A 64 9.37 1.20 1.01
C ILE A 64 9.78 0.41 -0.24
N ASP A 65 10.02 1.04 -1.40
CA ASP A 65 10.29 0.30 -2.65
C ASP A 65 11.59 -0.51 -2.53
N GLY A 66 11.51 -1.81 -2.79
CA GLY A 66 12.65 -2.73 -2.66
C GLY A 66 12.98 -3.17 -1.24
N GLN A 67 12.28 -2.69 -0.21
CA GLN A 67 12.47 -3.12 1.18
C GLN A 67 11.70 -4.39 1.52
N HIS A 68 12.15 -5.09 2.57
CA HIS A 68 11.38 -6.21 3.13
C HIS A 68 10.24 -5.67 3.99
N VAL A 69 9.01 -5.92 3.56
CA VAL A 69 7.78 -5.48 4.24
C VAL A 69 7.04 -6.71 4.76
N ARG A 70 6.45 -6.58 5.94
CA ARG A 70 5.48 -7.55 6.50
C ARG A 70 4.12 -6.88 6.57
N CYS A 71 3.09 -7.50 6.02
CA CYS A 71 1.72 -7.04 6.08
C CYS A 71 0.85 -8.07 6.78
N ASP A 72 0.18 -7.69 7.86
CA ASP A 72 -0.85 -8.50 8.50
C ASP A 72 -2.18 -8.23 7.80
N ILE A 73 -2.80 -9.26 7.23
CA ILE A 73 -4.04 -9.12 6.45
C ILE A 73 -5.21 -9.04 7.41
N ILE A 74 -5.96 -7.94 7.31
CA ILE A 74 -7.09 -7.64 8.20
C ILE A 74 -8.43 -7.68 7.48
N ASP A 75 -8.42 -7.55 6.15
CA ASP A 75 -9.64 -7.54 5.36
C ASP A 75 -9.35 -7.90 3.89
N GLN A 76 -10.41 -8.15 3.14
CA GLN A 76 -10.38 -8.24 1.69
C GLN A 76 -11.48 -7.33 1.14
N ASP A 77 -11.09 -6.34 0.33
CA ASP A 77 -12.05 -5.37 -0.17
C ASP A 77 -13.02 -5.98 -1.21
N ARG A 78 -14.06 -5.22 -1.57
CA ARG A 78 -15.09 -5.66 -2.54
C ARG A 78 -14.55 -6.05 -3.93
N TYR A 79 -13.31 -5.68 -4.24
CA TYR A 79 -12.62 -6.00 -5.48
C TYR A 79 -11.69 -7.22 -5.35
N ARG A 80 -11.74 -7.91 -4.20
CA ARG A 80 -10.89 -9.05 -3.84
C ARG A 80 -9.41 -8.67 -3.71
N ARG A 81 -9.11 -7.41 -3.36
CA ARG A 81 -7.75 -7.02 -2.98
C ARG A 81 -7.56 -7.26 -1.50
N LEU A 82 -6.41 -7.83 -1.13
CA LEU A 82 -6.05 -7.95 0.28
C LEU A 82 -5.80 -6.56 0.86
N VAL A 83 -6.30 -6.32 2.06
CA VAL A 83 -6.05 -5.12 2.85
C VAL A 83 -5.28 -5.52 4.10
N GLY A 84 -4.16 -4.86 4.35
CA GLY A 84 -3.31 -5.23 5.48
C GLY A 84 -2.58 -4.06 6.13
N GLN A 85 -2.27 -4.23 7.41
CA GLN A 85 -1.39 -3.33 8.14
C GLN A 85 0.05 -3.72 7.84
N CYS A 86 0.82 -2.82 7.22
CA CYS A 86 2.14 -3.11 6.67
C CYS A 86 3.26 -2.42 7.45
N PHE A 87 4.38 -3.11 7.60
CA PHE A 87 5.49 -2.72 8.47
C PHE A 87 6.86 -2.87 7.81
N ILE A 88 7.76 -1.94 8.13
CA ILE A 88 9.22 -2.07 7.95
C ILE A 88 9.85 -2.11 9.33
N GLY A 89 10.37 -3.27 9.71
CA GLY A 89 10.72 -3.51 11.13
C GLY A 89 9.49 -3.28 12.00
N ASP A 90 9.57 -2.32 12.91
CA ASP A 90 8.49 -1.90 13.80
C ASP A 90 7.72 -0.67 13.31
N THR A 91 8.10 -0.08 12.17
CA THR A 91 7.44 1.11 11.62
C THR A 91 6.20 0.71 10.85
N ASP A 92 5.03 1.16 11.30
CA ASP A 92 3.78 1.08 10.53
C ASP A 92 3.83 2.04 9.34
N VAL A 93 3.76 1.50 8.13
CA VAL A 93 3.83 2.26 6.88
C VAL A 93 2.59 3.11 6.68
N GLY A 94 1.41 2.60 7.04
CA GLY A 94 0.16 3.31 6.86
C GLY A 94 0.06 4.57 7.73
N LEU A 95 0.64 4.52 8.93
CA LEU A 95 0.65 5.66 9.86
C LEU A 95 1.80 6.64 9.63
N ALA A 96 2.85 6.24 8.92
CA ALA A 96 4.01 7.08 8.59
C ALA A 96 3.88 7.81 7.24
N MET A 97 2.85 7.47 6.47
CA MET A 97 2.46 8.07 5.19
C MET A 97 1.68 9.36 5.37
#